data_AF-A0A177QB30-F1
#
_entry.id   AF-A0A177QB30-F1
#
_cell.length_a   1.000
_cell.length_b   1.000
_cell.length_c   1.000
_cell.angle_alpha   90.00
_cell.angle_beta   90.00
_cell.angle_gamma   90.00
#
_symmetry.space_group_name_H-M   'P 1'
#
loop_
_entity.id
_entity.type
_entity.pdbx_description
1 polymer ?
#
loop_
_entity_poly.entity_id
_entity_poly.type
_entity_poly.pdbx_seq_one_letter_code
_entity_poly.pdbx_strand_id
1 'polypeptide(L)' 'MEFLKNIVVNLQATGPAAVLAIWVICVTVLGIFGSGPMASLAFGILSFFGGAVIFGLTAKIQ' A
#
# COMPACT_ATOMS: atom_id res chain seq x y z
N MET A 1 30.02 5.24 8.82
CA MET A 1 28.66 5.87 8.89
C MET A 1 27.70 5.36 7.82
N GLU A 2 28.15 4.59 6.82
CA GLU A 2 27.27 4.03 5.78
C GLU A 2 26.37 2.88 6.26
N PHE A 3 26.83 2.09 7.22
CA PHE A 3 26.05 0.96 7.77
C PHE A 3 24.74 1.42 8.45
N LEU A 4 24.78 2.47 9.27
CA LEU A 4 23.59 3.06 9.89
C LEU A 4 22.64 3.68 8.85
N LYS A 5 23.20 4.25 7.77
CA LYS A 5 22.41 4.80 6.66
C LYS A 5 21.64 3.69 5.92
N ASN A 6 22.26 2.54 5.67
CA ASN A 6 21.59 1.39 5.03
C ASN A 6 20.47 0.80 5.89
N ILE A 7 20.63 0.76 7.22
CA ILE A 7 19.57 0.29 8.12
C ILE A 7 18.37 1.23 8.10
N VAL A 8 18.60 2.55 8.18
CA VAL A 8 17.53 3.56 8.14
C VAL A 8 16.81 3.54 6.80
N VAL A 9 17.52 3.38 5.69
CA VAL A 9 16.92 3.27 4.35
C VAL A 9 16.07 2.01 4.22
N ASN A 10 16.58 0.86 4.70
CA ASN A 10 15.79 -0.38 4.69
C ASN A 10 14.55 -0.26 5.61
N LEU A 11 14.67 0.34 6.80
CA LEU A 11 13.50 0.57 7.68
C LEU A 11 12.45 1.48 7.02
N GLN A 12 12.89 2.54 6.34
CA GLN A 12 12.02 3.44 5.59
C GLN A 12 11.39 2.77 4.37
N ALA A 13 12.05 1.78 3.77
CA ALA A 13 11.48 0.97 2.69
C ALA A 13 10.49 -0.08 3.22
N THR A 14 10.72 -0.63 4.41
CA THR A 14 9.84 -1.60 5.06
C THR A 14 8.46 -1.01 5.36
N GLY A 15 8.39 0.26 5.78
CA GLY A 15 7.11 0.91 6.10
C GLY A 15 6.12 0.91 4.92
N PRO A 16 6.48 1.50 3.77
CA PRO A 16 5.64 1.48 2.58
C PRO A 16 5.39 0.08 2.01
N ALA A 17 6.40 -0.80 2.05
CA ALA A 17 6.23 -2.18 1.61
C ALA A 17 5.19 -2.94 2.46
N ALA A 18 5.19 -2.74 3.77
CA ALA A 18 4.18 -3.33 4.67
C ALA A 18 2.77 -2.80 4.39
N VAL A 19 2.64 -1.49 4.14
CA VAL A 19 1.35 -0.87 3.78
C VAL A 19 0.83 -1.44 2.46
N LEU A 20 1.69 -1.59 1.44
CA LEU A 20 1.31 -2.20 0.16
C LEU A 20 0.89 -3.66 0.31
N ALA A 21 1.62 -4.45 1.11
CA ALA A 21 1.29 -5.85 1.36
C ALA A 21 -0.11 -6.00 1.99
N ILE A 22 -0.41 -5.21 3.03
CA ILE A 22 -1.73 -5.21 3.68
C ILE A 22 -2.81 -4.77 2.70
N TRP A 23 -2.55 -3.72 1.92
CA TRP A 23 -3.49 -3.22 0.92
C TRP A 23 -3.86 -4.28 -0.13
N VAL A 24 -2.88 -5.00 -0.67
CA VAL A 24 -3.11 -6.10 -1.63
C VAL A 24 -3.94 -7.21 -1.00
N ILE A 25 -3.68 -7.57 0.27
CA ILE A 25 -4.48 -8.56 1.00
C ILE A 25 -5.94 -8.08 1.12
N CYS A 26 -6.17 -6.83 1.53
CA CYS A 26 -7.52 -6.27 1.66
C CYS A 26 -8.28 -6.29 0.33
N VAL A 27 -7.65 -5.87 -0.77
CA VAL A 27 -8.25 -5.89 -2.11
C VAL A 27 -8.57 -7.31 -2.54
N THR A 28 -7.68 -8.27 -2.28
CA THR A 28 -7.87 -9.68 -2.64
C THR A 28 -9.03 -10.30 -1.86
N VAL A 29 -9.09 -10.08 -0.55
CA VAL A 29 -10.18 -10.58 0.30
C VAL A 29 -11.53 -9.98 -0.12
N LEU A 30 -11.58 -8.68 -0.38
CA LEU A 30 -12.79 -8.02 -0.87
C LEU A 30 -13.20 -8.48 -2.27
N GLY A 31 -12.26 -8.81 -3.15
CA GLY A 31 -12.56 -9.31 -4.50
C GLY A 31 -13.12 -10.73 -4.51
N ILE A 32 -12.67 -11.58 -3.58
CA ILE A 32 -13.11 -12.98 -3.50
C ILE A 32 -14.42 -13.10 -2.70
N PHE A 33 -14.53 -12.37 -1.58
CA PHE A 33 -15.61 -12.55 -0.61
C PHE A 33 -16.58 -11.36 -0.51
N GLY A 34 -16.19 -10.19 -1.01
CA GLY A 34 -17.02 -8.99 -0.96
C GLY A 34 -18.09 -8.99 -2.05
N SER A 35 -19.35 -8.75 -1.66
CA SER A 35 -20.45 -8.56 -2.61
C SER A 35 -21.40 -7.46 -2.14
N GLY A 36 -22.09 -6.84 -3.10
CA GLY A 36 -23.08 -5.79 -2.84
C GLY A 36 -22.51 -4.36 -2.69
N PRO A 37 -23.38 -3.40 -2.32
CA PRO A 37 -23.05 -1.96 -2.35
C PRO A 37 -21.90 -1.57 -1.41
N MET A 38 -21.81 -2.22 -0.25
CA MET A 38 -20.75 -1.99 0.74
C MET A 38 -19.38 -2.42 0.21
N ALA A 39 -19.30 -3.54 -0.52
CA ALA A 39 -18.06 -3.99 -1.15
C ALA A 39 -17.61 -3.01 -2.25
N SER A 40 -18.55 -2.50 -3.06
CA SER A 40 -18.24 -1.50 -4.09
C SER A 40 -17.68 -0.19 -3.49
N LEU A 41 -18.24 0.29 -2.38
CA LEU A 41 -17.74 1.48 -1.68
C LEU A 41 -16.35 1.22 -1.08
N ALA A 42 -16.16 0.07 -0.44
CA ALA A 42 -14.85 -0.32 0.10
C ALA A 42 -13.79 -0.43 -1.01
N PHE A 43 -14.14 -0.99 -2.17
CA PHE A 43 -13.28 -1.00 -3.36
C PHE A 43 -12.93 0.40 -3.85
N GLY A 44 -13.89 1.31 -3.89
CA GLY A 44 -13.65 2.71 -4.27
C GLY A 44 -12.64 3.40 -3.35
N ILE A 45 -12.84 3.27 -2.04
CA ILE A 45 -11.94 3.86 -1.03
C ILE A 45 -10.54 3.23 -1.13
N LEU A 46 -10.46 1.89 -1.18
CA LEU A 46 -9.18 1.18 -1.32
C LEU A 46 -8.44 1.55 -2.60
N SER A 47 -9.15 1.77 -3.71
CA SER A 47 -8.55 2.16 -4.97
C SER A 47 -8.01 3.59 -4.93
N PHE A 48 -8.74 4.53 -4.33
CA PHE A 48 -8.31 5.92 -4.19
C PHE A 48 -7.07 6.05 -3.31
N PHE A 49 -7.11 5.49 -2.10
CA PHE A 49 -5.97 5.55 -1.17
C PHE A 49 -4.80 4.70 -1.65
N GLY A 50 -5.06 3.53 -2.24
CA GLY A 50 -4.03 2.70 -2.85
C GLY A 50 -3.30 3.42 -3.99
N GLY A 51 -4.05 4.10 -4.86
CA GLY A 51 -3.49 4.94 -5.91
C GLY A 51 -2.63 6.09 -5.36
N ALA A 52 -3.09 6.76 -4.30
CA ALA A 52 -2.32 7.84 -3.65
C ALA A 52 -1.01 7.33 -3.02
N VAL A 53 -1.02 6.14 -2.41
CA VAL A 53 0.18 5.50 -1.83
C VAL A 53 1.18 5.13 -2.92
N ILE A 54 0.71 4.51 -4.02
CA ILE A 54 1.58 4.16 -5.15
C ILE A 54 2.17 5.43 -5.77
N PHE A 55 1.35 6.44 -6.04
CA PHE A 55 1.82 7.71 -6.60
C PHE A 55 2.85 8.38 -5.69
N GLY A 56 2.61 8.43 -4.38
CA GLY A 56 3.56 8.98 -3.41
C GLY A 56 4.87 8.20 -3.31
N LEU A 57 4.84 6.89 -3.55
CA LEU A 57 6.05 6.06 -3.61
C LEU A 57 6.81 6.24 -4.92
N THR A 58 6.12 6.27 -6.06
CA THR A 58 6.74 6.53 -7.36
C THR A 58 7.38 7.92 -7.41
N ALA A 59 6.73 8.93 -6.83
CA ALA A 59 7.26 10.30 -6.74
C ALA A 59 8.52 10.41 -5.86
N LYS A 60 8.75 9.46 -4.94
CA LYS A 60 9.99 9.40 -4.14
C LYS A 60 11.14 8.68 -4.84
N ILE A 61 10.87 7.95 -5.92
CA ILE A 61 11.87 7.19 -6.69
C ILE A 61 12.47 8.04 -7.82
N GLN A 62 11.76 9.10 -8.26
CA GLN A 62 12.28 10.13 -9.18
C GLN A 62 13.12 11.18 -8.45
#